data_AF-A0A0R0LVG5-F1
#
_entry.id   AF-A0A0R0LVG5-F1
#
_cell.length_a   1.000
_cell.length_b   1.000
_cell.length_c   1.000
_cell.angle_alpha   90.00
_cell.angle_beta   90.00
_cell.angle_gamma   90.00
#
_symmetry.space_group_name_H-M   'P 1'
#
loop_
_entity.id
_entity.type
_entity.pdbx_description
1 polymer ?
#
loop_
_entity_poly.entity_id
_entity_poly.type
_entity_poly.pdbx_seq_one_letter_code
_entity_poly.pdbx_strand_id
1 'polypeptide(L)'
;MENLSFYSRTPYNLEKAILIDIKDRISYFLHIYRLIPISIFNLFRKQNGQSKRDTLKAFTVILCFLLLRCLYTDKIYHILKVQSLIRLYVLFGVLELAEKLLETLVDDFAIAIDETVGTVKNVEDHVSLNESTVISTERFAEIMSISKEQTTGQKNDRTTDFNRKTTDFNRKTTDLNRKTPDLNHKTTDLNRKTPDFNRRDTSHLNSENRKPTDLNSENLKTQNFNLKNETAPLTKLILILFFITVTLGHTLILYFQYLVVLLSLNSSTSVLYSLIISLQFIELRGNVTKKGDKNTLFTMIDNDGLKRFNLSLYLLIGFLMRSFECSSIGWFEFLEPSLIIFSLKISIDWIKHSFFCRYNKIDPSNYTKYETGYEKRNNFVGHNILFLWLSADLMKFKMVKFLTLFFTVNFIISMIWRRIF
;
A
#
# COMPACT_ATOMS: atom_id res chain seq x y z
N MET A 1 12.73 -43.47 5.21
CA MET A 1 13.55 -42.33 5.68
C MET A 1 13.05 -40.99 5.15
N GLU A 2 12.54 -40.90 3.91
CA GLU A 2 12.06 -39.64 3.31
C GLU A 2 11.03 -38.89 4.16
N ASN A 3 10.01 -39.57 4.69
CA ASN A 3 9.00 -38.94 5.55
C ASN A 3 9.59 -38.36 6.85
N LEU A 4 10.69 -38.92 7.35
CA LEU A 4 11.33 -38.43 8.57
C LEU A 4 12.16 -37.17 8.30
N SER A 5 12.63 -37.00 7.06
CA SER A 5 13.42 -35.83 6.65
C SER A 5 12.63 -34.52 6.70
N PHE A 6 11.30 -34.57 6.58
CA PHE A 6 10.45 -33.38 6.74
C PHE A 6 10.57 -32.81 8.16
N TYR A 7 10.61 -33.65 9.19
CA TYR A 7 10.65 -33.21 10.58
C TYR A 7 12.00 -32.59 10.98
N SER A 8 13.10 -32.97 10.35
CA SER A 8 14.41 -32.40 10.63
C SER A 8 14.73 -31.17 9.78
N ARG A 9 14.30 -31.15 8.51
CA ARG A 9 14.62 -30.04 7.58
C ARG A 9 13.66 -28.86 7.67
N THR A 10 12.39 -29.09 8.02
CA THR A 10 11.38 -28.03 8.03
C THR A 10 11.67 -26.94 9.08
N PRO A 11 12.00 -27.26 10.35
CA PRO A 11 12.28 -26.23 11.35
C PRO A 11 13.39 -25.26 10.94
N TYR A 12 14.51 -25.77 10.43
CA TYR A 12 15.63 -24.93 10.00
C TYR A 12 15.24 -23.97 8.86
N ASN A 13 14.56 -24.48 7.83
CA ASN A 13 14.14 -23.67 6.69
C ASN A 13 13.04 -22.66 7.06
N LEU A 14 12.12 -23.05 7.96
CA LEU A 14 11.09 -22.19 8.51
C LEU A 14 11.70 -21.03 9.31
N GLU A 15 12.63 -21.31 10.23
CA GLU A 15 13.26 -20.25 11.02
C GLU A 15 14.03 -19.27 10.14
N LYS A 16 14.73 -19.74 9.11
CA LYS A 16 15.38 -18.85 8.15
C LYS A 16 14.38 -17.93 7.45
N ALA A 17 13.24 -18.45 7.00
CA ALA A 17 12.20 -17.66 6.35
C ALA A 17 11.55 -16.66 7.32
N ILE A 18 11.21 -17.08 8.53
CA ILE A 18 10.60 -16.23 9.57
C ILE A 18 11.58 -15.15 10.04
N LEU A 19 12.88 -15.43 10.17
CA LEU A 19 13.86 -14.41 10.57
C LEU A 19 14.00 -13.31 9.52
N ILE A 20 14.01 -13.67 8.23
CA ILE A 20 13.98 -12.68 7.14
C ILE A 20 12.68 -11.89 7.22
N ASP A 21 11.55 -12.56 7.43
CA ASP A 21 10.26 -11.90 7.57
C ASP A 21 10.21 -10.90 8.72
N ILE A 22 10.62 -11.31 9.93
CA ILE A 22 10.69 -10.44 11.10
C ILE A 22 11.60 -9.23 10.86
N LYS A 23 12.74 -9.41 10.18
CA LYS A 23 13.65 -8.31 9.80
C LYS A 23 12.93 -7.28 8.92
N ASP A 24 12.19 -7.74 7.92
CA ASP A 24 11.41 -6.86 7.03
C ASP A 24 10.32 -6.13 7.82
N ARG A 25 9.57 -6.85 8.68
CA ARG A 25 8.54 -6.25 9.54
C ARG A 25 9.09 -5.19 10.48
N ILE A 26 10.24 -5.44 11.12
CA ILE A 26 10.93 -4.42 11.95
C ILE A 26 11.26 -3.19 11.10
N SER A 27 11.73 -3.39 9.87
CA SER A 27 12.07 -2.29 8.96
C SER A 27 10.83 -1.45 8.61
N TYR A 28 9.70 -2.08 8.27
CA TYR A 28 8.43 -1.38 8.00
C TYR A 28 7.84 -0.70 9.24
N PHE A 29 7.89 -1.39 10.39
CA PHE A 29 7.45 -0.86 11.67
C PHE A 29 8.21 0.42 12.02
N LEU A 30 9.55 0.41 11.94
CA LEU A 30 10.37 1.58 12.20
C LEU A 30 10.21 2.68 11.15
N HIS A 31 9.89 2.32 9.90
CA HIS A 31 9.66 3.28 8.83
C HIS A 31 8.49 4.23 9.13
N ILE A 32 7.40 3.74 9.74
CA ILE A 32 6.24 4.59 10.08
C ILE A 32 6.62 5.67 11.10
N TYR A 33 7.41 5.33 12.12
CA TYR A 33 7.87 6.33 13.10
C TYR A 33 8.77 7.41 12.50
N ARG A 34 9.51 7.10 11.43
CA ARG A 34 10.28 8.09 10.67
C ARG A 34 9.38 9.08 9.95
N LEU A 35 8.24 8.62 9.43
CA LEU A 35 7.31 9.46 8.67
C LEU A 35 6.60 10.48 9.57
N ILE A 36 6.25 10.12 10.81
CA ILE A 36 5.52 11.01 11.74
C ILE A 36 6.16 12.41 11.89
N PRO A 37 7.44 12.57 12.28
CA PRO A 37 8.05 13.89 12.43
C PRO A 37 8.20 14.64 11.11
N ILE A 38 8.43 13.93 10.00
CA ILE A 38 8.51 14.52 8.65
C ILE A 38 7.15 15.07 8.25
N SER A 39 6.07 14.31 8.47
CA SER A 39 4.70 14.73 8.19
C SER A 39 4.29 15.94 9.03
N ILE A 40 4.67 15.98 10.32
CA ILE A 40 4.46 17.14 11.19
C ILE A 40 5.23 18.36 10.65
N PHE A 41 6.52 18.20 10.33
CA PHE A 41 7.36 19.28 9.81
C PHE A 41 6.83 19.84 8.47
N ASN A 42 6.36 18.97 7.59
CA ASN A 42 5.78 19.37 6.30
C ASN A 42 4.44 20.09 6.45
N LEU A 43 3.62 19.70 7.44
CA LEU A 43 2.40 20.42 7.80
C LEU A 43 2.72 21.88 8.18
N PHE A 44 3.82 22.11 8.91
CA PHE A 44 4.29 23.44 9.28
C PHE A 44 4.91 24.24 8.12
N ARG A 45 5.56 23.59 7.15
CA ARG A 45 6.22 24.26 6.01
C ARG A 45 5.39 24.42 4.74
N LYS A 46 4.14 23.93 4.72
CA LYS A 46 3.22 24.00 3.55
C LYS A 46 3.91 23.60 2.24
N GLN A 47 4.73 22.55 2.28
CA GLN A 47 5.54 22.10 1.14
C GLN A 47 4.78 21.03 0.34
N ASN A 48 4.45 21.31 -0.92
CA ASN A 48 3.55 20.52 -1.78
C ASN A 48 4.13 19.18 -2.32
N GLY A 49 5.33 18.77 -1.90
CA GLY A 49 6.09 17.72 -2.60
C GLY A 49 5.96 16.28 -2.07
N GLN A 50 5.52 16.08 -0.82
CA GLN A 50 5.47 14.75 -0.19
C GLN A 50 4.04 14.20 -0.20
N SER A 51 3.93 12.92 -0.54
CA SER A 51 2.66 12.23 -0.85
C SER A 51 1.58 12.55 0.18
N LYS A 52 0.45 13.17 -0.24
CA LYS A 52 -0.74 13.44 0.61
C LYS A 52 -1.13 12.21 1.47
N ARG A 53 -0.82 11.00 0.97
CA ARG A 53 -0.89 9.70 1.65
C ARG A 53 -0.08 9.59 2.95
N ASP A 54 1.19 9.95 2.94
CA ASP A 54 2.09 9.72 4.08
C ASP A 54 1.70 10.66 5.24
N THR A 55 1.19 11.84 4.90
CA THR A 55 0.57 12.77 5.85
C THR A 55 -0.73 12.21 6.44
N LEU A 56 -1.60 11.60 5.63
CA LEU A 56 -2.85 10.98 6.10
C LEU A 56 -2.58 9.80 7.05
N LYS A 57 -1.60 8.94 6.72
CA LYS A 57 -1.18 7.83 7.59
C LYS A 57 -0.64 8.35 8.93
N ALA A 58 0.23 9.37 8.91
CA ALA A 58 0.75 9.98 10.13
C ALA A 58 -0.36 10.64 10.98
N PHE A 59 -1.30 11.35 10.36
CA PHE A 59 -2.45 11.93 11.05
C PHE A 59 -3.33 10.86 11.70
N THR A 60 -3.60 9.76 10.98
CA THR A 60 -4.37 8.62 11.51
C THR A 60 -3.71 8.03 12.75
N VAL A 61 -2.37 7.85 12.72
CA VAL A 61 -1.61 7.35 13.87
C VAL A 61 -1.76 8.28 15.08
N ILE A 62 -1.58 9.59 14.89
CA ILE A 62 -1.69 10.58 15.97
C ILE A 62 -3.11 10.61 16.56
N LEU A 63 -4.13 10.66 15.70
CA LEU A 63 -5.53 10.69 16.12
C LEU A 63 -5.91 9.42 16.91
N CYS A 64 -5.58 8.24 16.39
CA CYS A 64 -5.87 6.98 17.07
C CYS A 64 -5.10 6.84 18.39
N PHE A 65 -3.84 7.31 18.44
CA PHE A 65 -3.06 7.36 19.68
C PHE A 65 -3.75 8.21 20.75
N LEU A 66 -4.24 9.40 20.40
CA LEU A 66 -4.97 10.28 21.32
C LEU A 66 -6.27 9.64 21.81
N LEU A 67 -7.02 8.98 20.94
CA LEU A 67 -8.23 8.26 21.31
C LEU A 67 -7.93 7.08 22.25
N LEU A 68 -6.84 6.35 22.00
CA LEU A 68 -6.44 5.23 22.85
C LEU A 68 -6.00 5.69 24.25
N ARG A 69 -5.50 6.93 24.40
CA ARG A 69 -5.19 7.53 25.70
C ARG A 69 -6.42 7.76 26.59
N CYS A 70 -7.63 7.79 26.01
CA CYS A 70 -8.88 7.87 26.77
C CYS A 70 -9.26 6.56 27.47
N LEU A 71 -8.59 5.44 27.17
CA LEU A 71 -8.84 4.16 27.83
C LEU A 71 -8.21 4.09 29.22
N TYR A 72 -8.98 3.60 30.18
CA TYR A 72 -8.52 3.36 31.55
C TYR A 72 -7.98 1.94 31.70
N THR A 73 -6.69 1.74 31.45
CA THR A 73 -6.00 0.43 31.50
C THR A 73 -6.25 -0.31 32.81
N ASP A 74 -6.15 0.37 33.96
CA ASP A 74 -6.31 -0.27 35.27
C ASP A 74 -7.70 -0.90 35.45
N LYS A 75 -8.74 -0.20 34.97
CA LYS A 75 -10.12 -0.71 35.00
C LYS A 75 -10.27 -1.92 34.09
N ILE A 76 -9.78 -1.83 32.85
CA ILE A 76 -9.88 -2.93 31.88
C ILE A 76 -9.12 -4.15 32.39
N TYR A 77 -7.91 -3.96 32.90
CA TYR A 77 -7.09 -5.03 33.47
C TYR A 77 -7.79 -5.72 34.65
N HIS A 78 -8.36 -4.95 35.57
CA HIS A 78 -9.13 -5.51 36.68
C HIS A 78 -10.37 -6.26 36.21
N ILE A 79 -11.09 -5.74 35.22
CA ILE A 79 -12.27 -6.42 34.63
C ILE A 79 -11.86 -7.77 34.03
N LEU A 80 -10.75 -7.81 33.27
CA LEU A 80 -10.23 -9.05 32.66
C LEU A 80 -9.79 -10.06 33.73
N LYS A 81 -9.14 -9.60 34.80
CA LYS A 81 -8.67 -10.45 35.91
C LYS A 81 -9.81 -11.16 36.64
N VAL A 82 -11.00 -10.55 36.71
CA VAL A 82 -12.18 -11.09 37.41
C VAL A 82 -13.01 -12.03 36.51
N GLN A 83 -12.70 -12.13 35.21
CA GLN A 83 -13.43 -13.03 34.32
C GLN A 83 -13.13 -14.50 34.61
N SER A 84 -14.10 -15.38 34.30
CA SER A 84 -13.86 -16.81 34.32
C SER A 84 -12.92 -17.25 33.21
N LEU A 85 -12.16 -18.31 33.47
CA LEU A 85 -11.18 -18.87 32.54
C LEU A 85 -11.77 -19.18 31.17
N ILE A 86 -12.94 -19.80 31.12
CA ILE A 86 -13.63 -20.16 29.86
C ILE A 86 -13.98 -18.90 29.06
N ARG A 87 -14.43 -17.83 29.72
CA ARG A 87 -14.73 -16.55 29.05
C ARG A 87 -13.47 -15.93 28.47
N LEU A 88 -12.37 -15.94 29.20
CA LEU A 88 -11.09 -15.41 28.73
C LEU A 88 -10.54 -16.23 27.54
N TYR A 89 -10.69 -17.54 27.58
CA TYR A 89 -10.30 -18.45 26.49
C TYR A 89 -11.09 -18.15 25.20
N VAL A 90 -12.41 -18.04 25.30
CA VAL A 90 -13.27 -17.71 24.16
C VAL A 90 -12.97 -16.30 23.65
N LEU A 91 -12.81 -15.32 24.55
CA LEU A 91 -12.49 -13.94 24.20
C LEU A 91 -11.20 -13.87 23.38
N PHE A 92 -10.13 -14.56 23.81
CA PHE A 92 -8.87 -14.56 23.07
C PHE A 92 -9.03 -15.17 21.68
N GLY A 93 -9.75 -16.29 21.56
CA GLY A 93 -10.03 -16.91 20.26
C GLY A 93 -10.80 -15.98 19.31
N VAL A 94 -11.78 -15.22 19.84
CA VAL A 94 -12.52 -14.21 19.07
C VAL A 94 -11.63 -13.05 18.66
N LEU A 95 -10.77 -12.57 19.57
CA LEU A 95 -9.82 -11.50 19.27
C LEU A 95 -8.83 -11.89 18.17
N GLU A 96 -8.30 -13.11 18.19
CA GLU A 96 -7.40 -13.61 17.15
C GLU A 96 -8.08 -13.74 15.78
N LEU A 97 -9.36 -14.14 15.75
CA LEU A 97 -10.13 -14.17 14.51
C LEU A 97 -10.40 -12.75 13.99
N ALA A 98 -10.80 -11.86 14.90
CA ALA A 98 -11.13 -10.48 14.57
C ALA A 98 -9.89 -9.69 14.11
N GLU A 99 -8.71 -9.97 14.66
CA GLU A 99 -7.43 -9.41 14.18
C GLU A 99 -7.23 -9.68 12.69
N LYS A 100 -7.35 -10.93 12.25
CA LYS A 100 -7.15 -11.31 10.84
C LYS A 100 -8.14 -10.62 9.91
N LEU A 101 -9.41 -10.54 10.33
CA LEU A 101 -10.46 -9.88 9.54
C LEU A 101 -10.19 -8.38 9.43
N LEU A 102 -9.88 -7.73 10.55
CA LEU A 102 -9.60 -6.29 10.57
C LEU A 102 -8.30 -5.96 9.84
N GLU A 103 -7.26 -6.77 9.94
CA GLU A 103 -6.02 -6.59 9.17
C GLU A 103 -6.31 -6.55 7.66
N THR A 104 -7.04 -7.54 7.13
CA THR A 104 -7.43 -7.55 5.71
C THR A 104 -8.27 -6.35 5.32
N LEU A 105 -9.21 -5.92 6.18
CA LEU A 105 -10.01 -4.72 5.91
C LEU A 105 -9.16 -3.46 5.89
N VAL A 106 -8.25 -3.26 6.87
CA VAL A 106 -7.40 -2.07 6.89
C VAL A 106 -6.54 -2.00 5.62
N ASP A 107 -6.03 -3.13 5.12
CA ASP A 107 -5.27 -3.19 3.88
C ASP A 107 -6.10 -2.80 2.65
N ASP A 108 -7.31 -3.35 2.51
CA ASP A 108 -8.22 -3.00 1.43
C ASP A 108 -8.58 -1.51 1.43
N PHE A 109 -8.87 -0.94 2.61
CA PHE A 109 -9.15 0.49 2.74
C PHE A 109 -7.90 1.36 2.49
N ALA A 110 -6.71 0.89 2.88
CA ALA A 110 -5.47 1.59 2.61
C ALA A 110 -5.20 1.68 1.09
N ILE A 111 -5.42 0.59 0.35
CA ILE A 111 -5.30 0.56 -1.11
C ILE A 111 -6.35 1.48 -1.75
N ALA A 112 -7.61 1.41 -1.32
CA ALA A 112 -8.68 2.26 -1.85
C ALA A 112 -8.39 3.76 -1.62
N ILE A 113 -7.85 4.12 -0.46
CA ILE A 113 -7.39 5.48 -0.18
C ILE A 113 -6.22 5.87 -1.09
N ASP A 114 -5.24 4.97 -1.27
CA ASP A 114 -4.08 5.24 -2.13
C ASP A 114 -4.50 5.46 -3.60
N GLU A 115 -5.48 4.73 -4.10
CA GLU A 115 -6.05 4.92 -5.44
C GLU A 115 -6.80 6.26 -5.56
N THR A 116 -7.62 6.62 -4.58
CA THR A 116 -8.38 7.89 -4.60
C THR A 116 -7.51 9.13 -4.43
N VAL A 117 -6.36 9.01 -3.75
CA VAL A 117 -5.37 10.10 -3.57
C VAL A 117 -4.43 10.18 -4.77
N GLY A 118 -4.07 9.04 -5.38
CA GLY A 118 -3.20 8.96 -6.55
C GLY A 118 -3.79 9.57 -7.82
N THR A 119 -5.11 9.48 -8.03
CA THR A 119 -5.79 10.13 -9.16
C THR A 119 -5.66 11.65 -9.14
N VAL A 120 -5.63 12.28 -7.95
CA VAL A 120 -5.51 13.73 -7.78
C VAL A 120 -4.15 14.26 -8.27
N LYS A 121 -3.08 13.49 -8.12
CA LYS A 121 -1.73 13.91 -8.50
C LYS A 121 -1.55 13.96 -10.03
N ASN A 122 -2.04 12.93 -10.73
CA ASN A 122 -2.02 12.92 -12.20
C ASN A 122 -2.88 14.06 -12.79
N VAL A 123 -3.99 14.43 -12.16
CA VAL A 123 -4.84 15.55 -12.59
C VAL A 123 -4.14 16.90 -12.39
N GLU A 124 -3.53 17.15 -11.22
CA GLU A 124 -2.79 18.39 -10.93
C GLU A 124 -1.55 18.57 -11.85
N ASP A 125 -0.85 17.48 -12.17
CA ASP A 125 0.31 17.51 -13.08
C ASP A 125 -0.12 17.79 -14.54
N HIS A 126 -1.26 17.25 -15.00
CA HIS A 126 -1.80 17.54 -16.33
C HIS A 126 -2.40 18.95 -16.45
N VAL A 127 -3.05 19.47 -15.38
CA VAL A 127 -3.60 20.83 -15.36
C VAL A 127 -2.48 21.88 -15.32
N SER A 128 -1.41 21.64 -14.54
CA SER A 128 -0.26 22.56 -14.47
C SER A 128 0.58 22.59 -15.75
N LEU A 129 0.72 21.46 -16.47
CA LEU A 129 1.29 21.43 -17.82
C LEU A 129 0.44 22.19 -18.84
N ASN A 130 -0.89 22.06 -18.76
CA ASN A 130 -1.78 22.80 -19.64
C ASN A 130 -1.77 24.31 -19.34
N GLU A 131 -1.80 24.74 -18.08
CA GLU A 131 -1.69 26.17 -17.73
C GLU A 131 -0.35 26.78 -18.15
N SER A 132 0.76 26.06 -17.98
CA SER A 132 2.08 26.55 -18.40
C SER A 132 2.24 26.62 -19.93
N THR A 133 1.64 25.69 -20.68
CA THR A 133 1.56 25.80 -22.15
C THR A 133 0.67 26.96 -22.61
N VAL A 134 -0.49 27.17 -21.97
CA VAL A 134 -1.41 28.28 -22.29
C VAL A 134 -0.76 29.64 -22.01
N ILE A 135 -0.11 29.81 -20.85
CA ILE A 135 0.63 31.02 -20.51
C ILE A 135 1.80 31.27 -21.50
N SER A 136 2.45 30.21 -21.98
CA SER A 136 3.50 30.34 -23.00
C SER A 136 2.96 30.78 -24.36
N THR A 137 1.80 30.27 -24.78
CA THR A 137 1.14 30.67 -26.04
C THR A 137 0.59 32.09 -25.99
N GLU A 138 0.05 32.52 -24.84
CA GLU A 138 -0.41 33.90 -24.65
C GLU A 138 0.76 34.89 -24.66
N ARG A 139 1.88 34.56 -23.99
CA ARG A 139 3.10 35.38 -24.04
C ARG A 139 3.71 35.43 -25.45
N PHE A 140 3.67 34.33 -26.21
CA PHE A 140 4.10 34.32 -27.61
C PHE A 140 3.19 35.17 -28.51
N ALA A 141 1.87 35.16 -28.27
CA ALA A 141 0.91 36.01 -28.98
C ALA A 141 1.12 37.49 -28.66
N GLU A 142 1.41 37.82 -27.39
CA GLU A 142 1.73 39.19 -26.94
C GLU A 142 3.04 39.71 -27.56
N ILE A 143 4.10 38.89 -27.60
CA ILE A 143 5.36 39.21 -28.30
C ILE A 143 5.15 39.38 -29.81
N MET A 144 4.28 38.57 -30.43
CA MET A 144 3.91 38.71 -31.85
C MET A 144 3.08 39.97 -32.13
N SER A 145 2.22 40.42 -31.21
CA SER A 145 1.53 41.70 -31.34
C SER A 145 2.50 42.88 -31.22
N ILE A 146 3.45 42.83 -30.28
CA ILE A 146 4.49 43.86 -30.11
C ILE A 146 5.42 43.90 -31.34
N SER A 147 5.78 42.74 -31.90
CA SER A 147 6.58 42.65 -33.13
C SER A 147 5.84 43.14 -34.38
N LYS A 148 4.50 43.04 -34.42
CA LYS A 148 3.68 43.58 -35.52
C LYS A 148 3.55 45.10 -35.46
N GLU A 149 3.46 45.69 -34.26
CA GLU A 149 3.41 47.15 -34.10
C GLU A 149 4.75 47.83 -34.47
N GLN A 150 5.89 47.18 -34.24
CA GLN A 150 7.20 47.72 -34.62
C GLN A 150 7.58 47.54 -36.10
N THR A 151 6.83 46.75 -36.87
CA THR A 151 7.10 46.54 -38.32
C THR A 151 6.11 47.23 -39.27
N THR A 152 5.02 47.84 -38.76
CA THR A 152 4.05 48.60 -39.58
C THR A 152 4.33 50.10 -39.70
N GLY A 153 5.48 50.59 -39.21
CA GLY A 153 5.85 52.01 -39.29
C GLY A 153 6.70 52.45 -40.50
N GLN A 154 7.19 51.52 -41.34
CA GLN A 154 8.15 51.90 -42.39
C GLN A 154 8.23 50.93 -43.59
N LYS A 155 7.11 50.50 -44.19
CA LYS A 155 7.16 49.83 -45.50
C LYS A 155 5.82 49.74 -46.23
N ASN A 156 5.15 50.88 -46.46
CA ASN A 156 3.87 50.90 -47.19
C ASN A 156 3.91 51.60 -48.56
N ASP A 157 5.04 51.53 -49.29
CA ASP A 157 5.13 52.10 -50.66
C ASP A 157 5.90 51.25 -51.70
N ARG A 158 6.16 49.94 -51.46
CA ARG A 158 6.90 49.10 -52.44
C ARG A 158 6.41 47.66 -52.65
N THR A 159 5.14 47.36 -52.42
CA THR A 159 4.60 45.99 -52.62
C THR A 159 3.32 45.92 -53.44
N THR A 160 3.03 46.91 -54.27
CA THR A 160 2.03 46.81 -55.35
C THR A 160 2.59 46.18 -56.64
N ASP A 161 3.92 46.01 -56.77
CA ASP A 161 4.55 45.55 -58.01
C ASP A 161 5.01 44.08 -58.05
N PHE A 162 4.92 43.32 -56.94
CA PHE A 162 5.36 41.91 -56.93
C PHE A 162 4.24 40.88 -57.15
N ASN A 163 2.98 41.28 -57.02
CA ASN A 163 1.82 40.40 -57.28
C ASN A 163 1.47 40.25 -58.78
N ARG A 164 2.21 40.91 -59.67
CA ARG A 164 2.04 40.80 -61.13
C ARG A 164 3.05 39.86 -61.80
N LYS A 165 4.02 39.31 -61.06
CA LYS A 165 5.12 38.49 -61.63
C LYS A 165 5.11 37.00 -61.25
N THR A 166 4.16 36.56 -60.42
CA THR A 166 3.97 35.15 -60.05
C THR A 166 2.81 34.47 -60.78
N THR A 167 1.94 35.24 -61.46
CA THR A 167 0.90 34.69 -62.35
C THR A 167 1.41 34.20 -63.71
N ASP A 168 2.63 34.60 -64.10
CA ASP A 168 3.23 34.23 -65.40
C ASP A 168 4.13 32.99 -65.33
N PHE A 169 4.43 32.46 -64.13
CA PHE A 169 5.24 31.24 -63.97
C PHE A 169 4.42 29.94 -63.88
N ASN A 170 3.11 30.03 -63.59
CA ASN A 170 2.19 28.88 -63.58
C ASN A 170 1.53 28.59 -64.93
N ARG A 171 1.77 29.42 -65.96
CA ARG A 171 1.24 29.21 -67.32
C ARG A 171 2.23 28.53 -68.27
N LYS A 172 3.42 28.13 -67.79
CA LYS A 172 4.50 27.56 -68.62
C LYS A 172 4.94 26.13 -68.21
N THR A 173 4.14 25.46 -67.36
CA THR A 173 4.32 24.04 -66.98
C THR A 173 3.23 23.12 -67.53
N THR A 174 2.26 23.66 -68.28
CA THR A 174 1.19 22.90 -68.97
C THR A 174 1.53 22.45 -70.39
N ASP A 175 2.72 22.77 -70.91
CA ASP A 175 3.09 22.50 -72.32
C ASP A 175 4.18 21.42 -72.52
N LEU A 176 4.52 20.65 -71.48
CA LEU A 176 5.59 19.62 -71.57
C LEU A 176 5.15 18.18 -71.26
N ASN A 177 3.86 17.88 -71.08
CA ASN A 177 3.39 16.51 -70.81
C ASN A 177 2.33 15.98 -71.80
N ARG A 178 2.30 16.51 -73.03
CA ARG A 178 1.40 16.05 -74.11
C ARG A 178 2.14 15.84 -75.45
N LYS A 179 2.90 14.74 -75.51
CA LYS A 179 3.41 13.95 -76.67
C LYS A 179 4.18 12.81 -75.97
N THR A 180 3.87 11.51 -76.01
CA THR A 180 3.34 10.61 -77.05
C THR A 180 3.00 9.24 -76.38
N PRO A 181 2.27 8.33 -77.07
CA PRO A 181 1.45 7.24 -76.52
C PRO A 181 2.11 5.84 -76.60
N ASP A 182 1.51 4.82 -75.98
CA ASP A 182 1.21 3.48 -76.54
C ASP A 182 1.11 2.37 -75.48
N LEU A 183 0.29 1.35 -75.78
CA LEU A 183 0.10 0.05 -75.09
C LEU A 183 -0.89 0.02 -73.91
N ASN A 184 -2.18 -0.24 -74.17
CA ASN A 184 -2.67 -1.62 -74.20
C ASN A 184 -4.19 -1.70 -74.45
N HIS A 185 -4.53 -2.26 -75.59
CA HIS A 185 -5.86 -2.76 -75.94
C HIS A 185 -6.06 -4.18 -75.38
N LYS A 186 -7.27 -4.47 -74.88
CA LYS A 186 -8.12 -5.67 -75.10
C LYS A 186 -9.08 -5.86 -73.91
N THR A 187 -10.34 -5.42 -74.02
CA THR A 187 -11.53 -6.19 -74.47
C THR A 187 -11.92 -7.30 -73.48
N THR A 188 -13.09 -7.17 -72.84
CA THR A 188 -14.37 -7.90 -73.11
C THR A 188 -14.56 -9.03 -72.07
N ASP A 189 -15.72 -9.44 -71.57
CA ASP A 189 -17.14 -9.11 -71.74
C ASP A 189 -17.96 -9.96 -70.73
N LEU A 190 -19.18 -9.52 -70.41
CA LEU A 190 -20.40 -10.32 -70.09
C LEU A 190 -20.49 -11.23 -68.83
N ASN A 191 -21.28 -10.80 -67.83
CA ASN A 191 -22.57 -11.44 -67.40
C ASN A 191 -23.18 -10.67 -66.20
N ARG A 192 -24.32 -9.96 -66.31
CA ARG A 192 -25.74 -10.43 -66.21
C ARG A 192 -25.96 -11.38 -65.00
N LYS A 193 -26.99 -11.27 -64.14
CA LYS A 193 -28.20 -10.42 -64.00
C LYS A 193 -28.88 -10.85 -62.68
N THR A 194 -29.35 -9.92 -61.83
CA THR A 194 -30.61 -9.96 -61.04
C THR A 194 -30.73 -8.66 -60.23
N PRO A 195 -31.87 -7.94 -60.27
CA PRO A 195 -32.09 -6.76 -59.44
C PRO A 195 -32.89 -7.12 -58.19
N ASP A 196 -32.66 -6.42 -57.07
CA ASP A 196 -33.75 -5.93 -56.22
C ASP A 196 -33.27 -4.80 -55.30
N PHE A 197 -34.02 -3.71 -55.38
CA PHE A 197 -34.22 -2.61 -54.45
C PHE A 197 -33.27 -2.49 -53.23
N ASN A 198 -32.31 -1.56 -53.31
CA ASN A 198 -32.42 -0.38 -52.44
C ASN A 198 -31.69 0.84 -53.03
N ARG A 199 -32.47 1.92 -53.03
CA ARG A 199 -32.23 3.31 -53.42
C ARG A 199 -30.76 3.77 -53.34
N ARG A 200 -30.26 4.23 -54.47
CA ARG A 200 -28.94 4.84 -54.74
C ARG A 200 -29.18 6.24 -55.34
N ASP A 201 -28.28 7.16 -55.03
CA ASP A 201 -27.70 8.23 -55.90
C ASP A 201 -27.15 9.34 -54.99
N THR A 202 -25.92 9.88 -55.13
CA THR A 202 -24.97 9.85 -56.25
C THR A 202 -23.59 10.36 -55.80
N SER A 203 -22.53 9.83 -56.45
CA SER A 203 -21.26 10.48 -56.88
C SER A 203 -20.28 11.10 -55.85
N HIS A 204 -18.95 11.08 -55.98
CA HIS A 204 -17.92 10.33 -56.70
C HIS A 204 -16.55 10.91 -56.21
N LEU A 205 -15.52 10.06 -56.10
CA LEU A 205 -14.08 10.35 -56.30
C LEU A 205 -13.36 11.39 -55.40
N ASN A 206 -12.46 10.95 -54.51
CA ASN A 206 -11.00 10.95 -54.73
C ASN A 206 -10.22 10.60 -53.45
N SER A 207 -9.03 10.05 -53.67
CA SER A 207 -8.00 9.74 -52.67
C SER A 207 -7.53 10.98 -51.90
N GLU A 208 -7.44 10.88 -50.57
CA GLU A 208 -6.34 11.45 -49.79
C GLU A 208 -6.38 10.96 -48.33
N ASN A 209 -5.19 10.64 -47.81
CA ASN A 209 -4.93 10.33 -46.40
C ASN A 209 -5.67 11.26 -45.44
N ARG A 210 -6.44 10.70 -44.49
CA ARG A 210 -6.55 11.21 -43.12
C ARG A 210 -7.26 10.19 -42.22
N LYS A 211 -6.60 9.85 -41.12
CA LYS A 211 -7.15 9.11 -39.95
C LYS A 211 -8.53 9.66 -39.57
N PRO A 212 -9.56 8.82 -39.42
CA PRO A 212 -10.69 9.17 -38.56
C PRO A 212 -10.44 8.61 -37.15
N THR A 213 -10.99 9.29 -36.14
CA THR A 213 -11.29 8.75 -34.79
C THR A 213 -10.26 8.90 -33.65
N ASP A 214 -9.71 10.10 -33.45
CA ASP A 214 -9.09 10.44 -32.14
C ASP A 214 -10.06 11.20 -31.20
N LEU A 215 -10.94 12.05 -31.74
CA LEU A 215 -11.86 12.92 -30.96
C LEU A 215 -12.91 12.18 -30.12
N ASN A 216 -13.49 11.08 -30.62
CA ASN A 216 -14.48 10.32 -29.84
C ASN A 216 -13.84 9.45 -28.75
N SER A 217 -12.60 8.99 -28.97
CA SER A 217 -11.86 8.22 -27.97
C SER A 217 -11.32 9.13 -26.86
N GLU A 218 -10.90 10.35 -27.22
CA GLU A 218 -10.56 11.40 -26.27
C GLU A 218 -11.80 11.83 -25.51
N ASN A 219 -12.92 12.19 -26.16
CA ASN A 219 -14.13 12.57 -25.45
C ASN A 219 -14.67 11.49 -24.51
N LEU A 220 -14.62 10.18 -24.87
CA LEU A 220 -14.97 9.11 -23.94
C LEU A 220 -13.96 8.99 -22.77
N LYS A 221 -12.66 9.21 -23.02
CA LYS A 221 -11.65 9.22 -21.94
C LYS A 221 -11.81 10.44 -21.04
N THR A 222 -12.06 11.63 -21.58
CA THR A 222 -12.30 12.89 -20.86
C THR A 222 -13.60 12.82 -20.06
N GLN A 223 -14.65 12.21 -20.61
CA GLN A 223 -15.93 12.03 -19.93
C GLN A 223 -15.84 10.97 -18.82
N ASN A 224 -15.15 9.85 -19.05
CA ASN A 224 -14.86 8.87 -17.98
C ASN A 224 -13.89 9.43 -16.90
N PHE A 225 -12.98 10.31 -17.28
CA PHE A 225 -12.07 11.01 -16.37
C PHE A 225 -12.82 12.04 -15.50
N ASN A 226 -13.77 12.78 -16.08
CA ASN A 226 -14.63 13.70 -15.33
C ASN A 226 -15.59 12.96 -14.38
N LEU A 227 -16.18 11.82 -14.79
CA LEU A 227 -16.97 10.96 -13.90
C LEU A 227 -16.15 10.35 -12.76
N LYS A 228 -14.85 10.11 -12.95
CA LYS A 228 -13.94 9.61 -11.89
C LYS A 228 -13.45 10.72 -10.95
N ASN A 229 -13.35 11.96 -11.44
CA ASN A 229 -12.97 13.13 -10.66
C ASN A 229 -14.11 13.71 -9.81
N GLU A 230 -15.37 13.45 -10.16
CA GLU A 230 -16.56 13.73 -9.33
C GLU A 230 -16.87 12.62 -8.30
N THR A 231 -15.86 11.97 -7.73
CA THR A 231 -16.06 11.34 -6.42
C THR A 231 -16.29 12.47 -5.42
N ALA A 232 -17.58 12.76 -5.13
CA ALA A 232 -18.00 13.88 -4.30
C ALA A 232 -17.13 13.97 -3.04
N PRO A 233 -16.76 15.18 -2.56
CA PRO A 233 -15.88 15.35 -1.38
C PRO A 233 -16.41 14.57 -0.16
N LEU A 234 -17.72 14.37 -0.07
CA LEU A 234 -18.38 13.54 0.93
C LEU A 234 -17.96 12.07 0.87
N THR A 235 -17.84 11.47 -0.32
CA THR A 235 -17.43 10.06 -0.48
C THR A 235 -15.99 9.83 0.00
N LYS A 236 -15.08 10.77 -0.29
CA LYS A 236 -13.69 10.73 0.21
C LYS A 236 -13.63 10.89 1.73
N LEU A 237 -14.43 11.80 2.29
CA LEU A 237 -14.50 12.00 3.74
C LEU A 237 -15.03 10.75 4.46
N ILE A 238 -16.09 10.13 3.92
CA ILE A 238 -16.67 8.89 4.46
C ILE A 238 -15.64 7.75 4.41
N LEU A 239 -14.89 7.62 3.31
CA LEU A 239 -13.84 6.61 3.17
C LEU A 239 -12.73 6.79 4.23
N ILE A 240 -12.26 8.03 4.42
CA ILE A 240 -11.25 8.35 5.42
C ILE A 240 -11.76 8.06 6.83
N LEU A 241 -13.01 8.43 7.15
CA LEU A 241 -13.62 8.15 8.45
C LEU A 241 -13.73 6.65 8.71
N PHE A 242 -14.10 5.87 7.69
CA PHE A 242 -14.16 4.41 7.80
C PHE A 242 -12.78 3.83 8.06
N PHE A 243 -11.77 4.24 7.29
CA PHE A 243 -10.38 3.79 7.49
C PHE A 243 -9.86 4.09 8.90
N ILE A 244 -10.12 5.28 9.44
CA ILE A 244 -9.76 5.64 10.82
C ILE A 244 -10.47 4.71 11.82
N THR A 245 -11.76 4.45 11.62
CA THR A 245 -12.57 3.61 12.51
C THR A 245 -12.08 2.16 12.51
N VAL A 246 -11.81 1.59 11.34
CA VAL A 246 -11.27 0.24 11.19
C VAL A 246 -9.87 0.14 11.81
N THR A 247 -9.00 1.14 11.57
CA THR A 247 -7.66 1.20 12.17
C THR A 247 -7.71 1.28 13.70
N LEU A 248 -8.65 2.05 14.25
CA LEU A 248 -8.88 2.13 15.68
C LEU A 248 -9.37 0.78 16.24
N GLY A 249 -10.34 0.14 15.56
CA GLY A 249 -10.81 -1.21 15.92
C GLY A 249 -9.69 -2.25 15.93
N HIS A 250 -8.84 -2.26 14.89
CA HIS A 250 -7.67 -3.13 14.82
C HIS A 250 -6.70 -2.88 15.98
N THR A 251 -6.40 -1.60 16.28
CA THR A 251 -5.54 -1.21 17.40
C THR A 251 -6.11 -1.66 18.75
N LEU A 252 -7.44 -1.55 18.94
CA LEU A 252 -8.11 -2.00 20.16
C LEU A 252 -7.98 -3.51 20.37
N ILE A 253 -8.09 -4.30 19.29
CA ILE A 253 -7.91 -5.76 19.36
C ILE A 253 -6.48 -6.09 19.78
N LEU A 254 -5.48 -5.50 19.13
CA LEU A 254 -4.07 -5.70 19.48
C LEU A 254 -3.81 -5.29 20.94
N TYR A 255 -4.45 -4.21 21.41
CA TYR A 255 -4.39 -3.79 22.80
C TYR A 255 -4.98 -4.83 23.77
N PHE A 256 -6.16 -5.37 23.48
CA PHE A 256 -6.75 -6.42 24.32
C PHE A 256 -5.91 -7.70 24.31
N GLN A 257 -5.37 -8.11 23.17
CA GLN A 257 -4.45 -9.26 23.08
C GLN A 257 -3.20 -9.03 23.95
N TYR A 258 -2.59 -7.85 23.87
CA TYR A 258 -1.49 -7.44 24.75
C TYR A 258 -1.86 -7.56 26.23
N LEU A 259 -3.03 -7.05 26.65
CA LEU A 259 -3.47 -7.13 28.04
C LEU A 259 -3.65 -8.57 28.52
N VAL A 260 -4.16 -9.47 27.68
CA VAL A 260 -4.32 -10.89 28.06
C VAL A 260 -2.96 -11.55 28.25
N VAL A 261 -1.99 -11.28 27.38
CA VAL A 261 -0.61 -11.77 27.54
C VAL A 261 0.02 -11.20 28.82
N LEU A 262 -0.10 -9.89 29.07
CA LEU A 262 0.41 -9.26 30.28
C LEU A 262 -0.24 -9.80 31.56
N LEU A 263 -1.57 -10.01 31.54
CA LEU A 263 -2.31 -10.61 32.64
C LEU A 263 -1.80 -12.01 32.97
N SER A 264 -1.47 -12.81 31.93
CA SER A 264 -0.95 -14.16 32.13
C SER A 264 0.46 -14.16 32.75
N LEU A 265 1.32 -13.21 32.36
CA LEU A 265 2.69 -13.08 32.85
C LEU A 265 2.74 -12.53 34.28
N ASN A 266 1.77 -11.69 34.64
CA ASN A 266 1.67 -11.09 35.97
C ASN A 266 0.80 -11.90 36.95
N SER A 267 0.23 -13.02 36.50
CA SER A 267 -0.62 -13.87 37.34
C SER A 267 0.23 -14.77 38.21
N SER A 268 0.02 -14.72 39.52
CA SER A 268 0.57 -15.69 40.48
C SER A 268 -0.04 -17.10 40.33
N THR A 269 -1.13 -17.23 39.58
CA THR A 269 -1.80 -18.53 39.35
C THR A 269 -1.26 -19.23 38.11
N SER A 270 -0.92 -20.50 38.25
CA SER A 270 -0.53 -21.41 37.15
C SER A 270 -1.63 -21.59 36.09
N VAL A 271 -2.87 -21.26 36.46
CA VAL A 271 -4.08 -21.46 35.65
C VAL A 271 -4.15 -20.50 34.46
N LEU A 272 -3.92 -19.20 34.65
CA LEU A 272 -3.92 -18.22 33.56
C LEU A 272 -2.78 -18.44 32.57
N TYR A 273 -1.64 -18.87 33.10
CA TYR A 273 -0.49 -19.26 32.32
C TYR A 273 -0.77 -20.51 31.45
N SER A 274 -1.41 -21.54 32.03
CA SER A 274 -1.88 -22.73 31.30
C SER A 274 -2.91 -22.41 30.21
N LEU A 275 -3.70 -21.35 30.38
CA LEU A 275 -4.67 -20.89 29.37
C LEU A 275 -3.95 -20.39 28.11
N ILE A 276 -2.92 -19.54 28.24
CA ILE A 276 -2.16 -19.03 27.08
C ILE A 276 -1.47 -20.17 26.33
N ILE A 277 -0.89 -21.12 27.06
CA ILE A 277 -0.34 -22.35 26.49
C ILE A 277 -1.41 -23.10 25.68
N SER A 278 -2.58 -23.32 26.27
CA SER A 278 -3.69 -24.03 25.61
C SER A 278 -4.19 -23.30 24.35
N LEU A 279 -4.15 -21.96 24.35
CA LEU A 279 -4.48 -21.15 23.18
C LEU A 279 -3.48 -21.34 22.05
N GLN A 280 -2.18 -21.48 22.32
CA GLN A 280 -1.20 -21.75 21.26
C GLN A 280 -1.44 -23.12 20.60
N PHE A 281 -1.87 -24.13 21.37
CA PHE A 281 -2.22 -25.45 20.82
C PHE A 281 -3.46 -25.42 19.90
N ILE A 282 -4.35 -24.44 20.07
CA ILE A 282 -5.53 -24.31 19.19
C ILE A 282 -5.11 -24.04 17.74
N GLU A 283 -3.96 -23.40 17.53
CA GLU A 283 -3.47 -23.06 16.19
C GLU A 283 -3.03 -24.28 15.37
N LEU A 284 -2.73 -25.40 16.04
CA LEU A 284 -2.46 -26.67 15.37
C LEU A 284 -3.73 -27.21 14.73
N ARG A 285 -4.89 -26.98 15.37
CA ARG A 285 -6.17 -27.51 14.91
C ARG A 285 -6.55 -26.86 13.58
N GLY A 286 -6.85 -27.69 12.59
CA GLY A 286 -7.33 -27.26 11.28
C GLY A 286 -6.24 -26.84 10.28
N ASN A 287 -5.03 -26.51 10.72
CA ASN A 287 -3.93 -26.12 9.81
C ASN A 287 -3.05 -27.31 9.40
N VAL A 288 -2.80 -28.27 10.30
CA VAL A 288 -1.87 -29.39 10.02
C VAL A 288 -2.39 -30.42 9.01
N THR A 289 -3.71 -30.58 8.90
CA THR A 289 -4.36 -31.50 7.95
C THR A 289 -5.03 -30.78 6.78
N LYS A 290 -4.81 -29.47 6.65
CA LYS A 290 -5.38 -28.68 5.58
C LYS A 290 -4.68 -29.06 4.27
N LYS A 291 -5.47 -29.43 3.25
CA LYS A 291 -4.94 -29.55 1.89
C LYS A 291 -4.57 -28.17 1.39
N GLY A 292 -3.37 -28.03 0.84
CA GLY A 292 -2.90 -26.73 0.38
C GLY A 292 -1.63 -26.80 -0.45
N ASP A 293 -1.46 -25.78 -1.29
CA ASP A 293 -0.33 -25.62 -2.18
C ASP A 293 0.74 -24.67 -1.60
N LYS A 294 1.77 -24.35 -2.39
CA LYS A 294 2.84 -23.42 -2.00
C LYS A 294 2.33 -22.05 -1.54
N ASN A 295 1.28 -21.53 -2.16
CA ASN A 295 0.70 -20.24 -1.76
C ASN A 295 0.10 -20.31 -0.35
N THR A 296 -0.54 -21.43 0.00
CA THR A 296 -1.06 -21.64 1.36
C THR A 296 0.07 -21.82 2.38
N LEU A 297 1.21 -22.36 1.97
CA LEU A 297 2.40 -22.39 2.82
C LEU A 297 2.92 -20.96 3.07
N PHE A 298 2.99 -20.13 2.03
CA PHE A 298 3.48 -18.75 2.18
C PHE A 298 2.54 -17.87 3.01
N THR A 299 1.22 -18.00 2.84
CA THR A 299 0.26 -17.30 3.71
C THR A 299 0.35 -17.79 5.16
N MET A 300 0.67 -19.06 5.38
CA MET A 300 0.89 -19.61 6.72
C MET A 300 2.16 -19.03 7.36
N ILE A 301 3.27 -18.96 6.63
CA ILE A 301 4.52 -18.32 7.09
C ILE A 301 4.27 -16.84 7.43
N ASP A 302 3.57 -16.10 6.58
CA ASP A 302 3.23 -14.69 6.79
C ASP A 302 2.45 -14.47 8.09
N ASN A 303 1.40 -15.27 8.32
CA ASN A 303 0.59 -15.19 9.53
C ASN A 303 1.38 -15.58 10.80
N ASP A 304 2.23 -16.60 10.71
CA ASP A 304 3.04 -17.03 11.86
C ASP A 304 4.17 -16.05 12.18
N GLY A 305 4.78 -15.45 11.13
CA GLY A 305 5.73 -14.36 11.25
C GLY A 305 5.11 -13.14 11.95
N LEU A 306 3.90 -12.73 11.55
CA LEU A 306 3.17 -11.64 12.20
C LEU A 306 2.90 -11.94 13.68
N LYS A 307 2.40 -13.14 14.01
CA LYS A 307 2.13 -13.54 15.40
C LYS A 307 3.38 -13.54 16.27
N ARG A 308 4.50 -14.05 15.76
CA ARG A 308 5.78 -14.02 16.46
C ARG A 308 6.29 -12.60 16.65
N PHE A 309 6.12 -11.73 15.65
CA PHE A 309 6.44 -10.32 15.77
C PHE A 309 5.59 -9.64 16.87
N ASN A 310 4.28 -9.85 16.87
CA ASN A 310 3.37 -9.31 17.89
C ASN A 310 3.76 -9.79 19.30
N LEU A 311 3.96 -11.10 19.46
CA LEU A 311 4.37 -11.68 20.74
C LEU A 311 5.70 -11.11 21.21
N SER A 312 6.70 -10.98 20.32
CA SER A 312 8.00 -10.39 20.64
C SER A 312 7.85 -8.94 21.14
N LEU A 313 6.99 -8.16 20.49
CA LEU A 313 6.70 -6.78 20.87
C LEU A 313 5.99 -6.71 22.23
N TYR A 314 5.00 -7.56 22.49
CA TYR A 314 4.29 -7.62 23.77
C TYR A 314 5.22 -8.01 24.93
N LEU A 315 6.07 -9.02 24.73
CA LEU A 315 7.05 -9.47 25.73
C LEU A 315 8.11 -8.41 25.98
N LEU A 316 8.63 -7.76 24.94
CA LEU A 316 9.59 -6.66 25.07
C LEU A 316 9.01 -5.53 25.92
N ILE A 317 7.79 -5.11 25.64
CA ILE A 317 7.16 -4.01 26.39
C ILE A 317 6.85 -4.42 27.82
N GLY A 318 6.28 -5.61 28.04
CA GLY A 318 6.02 -6.10 29.39
C GLY A 318 7.30 -6.23 30.22
N PHE A 319 8.40 -6.68 29.59
CA PHE A 319 9.72 -6.73 30.22
C PHE A 319 10.21 -5.33 30.59
N LEU A 320 10.10 -4.35 29.69
CA LEU A 320 10.48 -2.96 29.96
C LEU A 320 9.67 -2.37 31.10
N MET A 321 8.33 -2.54 31.09
CA MET A 321 7.46 -2.08 32.17
C MET A 321 7.87 -2.67 33.51
N ARG A 322 8.09 -3.99 33.57
CA ARG A 322 8.49 -4.67 34.81
C ARG A 322 9.88 -4.29 35.29
N SER A 323 10.83 -4.11 34.37
CA SER A 323 12.22 -3.75 34.69
C SER A 323 12.33 -2.40 35.40
N PHE A 324 11.36 -1.50 35.19
CA PHE A 324 11.35 -0.19 35.82
C PHE A 324 10.45 -0.08 37.06
N GLU A 325 9.50 -1.01 37.25
CA GLU A 325 8.59 -1.01 38.39
C GLU A 325 9.17 -1.69 39.64
N CYS A 326 10.13 -2.61 39.48
CA CYS A 326 10.56 -3.49 40.58
C CYS A 326 12.07 -3.40 40.92
N SER A 327 12.41 -3.84 42.13
CA SER A 327 13.78 -4.09 42.57
C SER A 327 14.40 -5.29 41.84
N SER A 328 15.71 -5.51 42.02
CA SER A 328 16.55 -6.46 41.26
C SER A 328 16.19 -7.95 41.37
N ILE A 329 15.01 -8.32 41.87
CA ILE A 329 14.51 -9.70 41.91
C ILE A 329 13.26 -9.89 41.03
N GLY A 330 12.44 -8.85 40.82
CA GLY A 330 11.14 -8.98 40.14
C GLY A 330 11.16 -9.09 38.61
N TRP A 331 12.33 -8.98 37.98
CA TRP A 331 12.54 -9.10 36.53
C TRP A 331 12.77 -10.56 36.10
N PHE A 332 13.39 -11.39 36.95
CA PHE A 332 13.52 -12.82 36.70
C PHE A 332 12.16 -13.54 36.69
N GLU A 333 11.26 -13.15 37.60
CA GLU A 333 9.89 -13.66 37.66
C GLU A 333 9.08 -13.42 36.37
N PHE A 334 9.41 -12.36 35.63
CA PHE A 334 8.78 -12.07 34.35
C PHE A 334 9.48 -12.79 33.19
N LEU A 335 10.80 -12.94 33.26
CA LEU A 335 11.60 -13.51 32.18
C LEU A 335 11.33 -15.00 31.97
N GLU A 336 11.25 -15.79 33.04
CA GLU A 336 11.00 -17.23 32.96
C GLU A 336 9.71 -17.59 32.19
N PRO A 337 8.51 -17.10 32.59
CA PRO A 337 7.28 -17.41 31.86
C PRO A 337 7.28 -16.85 30.43
N SER A 338 7.92 -15.70 30.21
CA SER A 338 8.07 -15.10 28.87
C SER A 338 8.86 -15.99 27.91
N LEU A 339 10.00 -16.53 28.37
CA LEU A 339 10.82 -17.44 27.59
C LEU A 339 10.08 -18.73 27.26
N ILE A 340 9.30 -19.27 28.19
CA ILE A 340 8.51 -20.48 27.94
C ILE A 340 7.41 -20.22 26.90
N ILE A 341 6.64 -19.13 27.03
CA ILE A 341 5.57 -18.78 26.07
C ILE A 341 6.16 -18.58 24.66
N PHE A 342 7.32 -17.93 24.55
CA PHE A 342 7.99 -17.72 23.27
C PHE A 342 8.56 -19.02 22.68
N SER A 343 9.23 -19.84 23.50
CA SER A 343 9.81 -21.12 23.07
C SER A 343 8.72 -22.12 22.65
N LEU A 344 7.59 -22.11 23.36
CA LEU A 344 6.44 -22.94 23.00
C LEU A 344 5.83 -22.48 21.67
N LYS A 345 5.71 -21.16 21.44
CA LYS A 345 5.25 -20.63 20.15
C LYS A 345 6.11 -21.12 18.98
N ILE A 346 7.43 -21.07 19.14
CA ILE A 346 8.38 -21.59 18.14
C ILE A 346 8.17 -23.09 17.91
N SER A 347 8.10 -23.86 18.99
CA SER A 347 7.95 -25.33 18.95
C SER A 347 6.64 -25.76 18.28
N ILE A 348 5.55 -25.05 18.56
CA ILE A 348 4.24 -25.31 17.97
C ILE A 348 4.27 -25.04 16.46
N ASP A 349 4.88 -23.94 16.02
CA ASP A 349 5.01 -23.65 14.60
C ASP A 349 5.89 -24.70 13.89
N TRP A 350 6.98 -25.18 14.51
CA TRP A 350 7.79 -26.29 13.97
C TRP A 350 6.96 -27.55 13.72
N ILE A 351 6.15 -27.94 14.72
CA ILE A 351 5.24 -29.09 14.61
C ILE A 351 4.25 -28.81 13.48
N LYS A 352 3.60 -27.65 13.50
CA LYS A 352 2.55 -27.26 12.56
C LYS A 352 3.03 -27.37 11.10
N HIS A 353 4.16 -26.74 10.80
CA HIS A 353 4.76 -26.71 9.47
C HIS A 353 5.30 -28.07 9.04
N SER A 354 5.90 -28.84 9.95
CA SER A 354 6.40 -30.18 9.63
C SER A 354 5.28 -31.14 9.23
N PHE A 355 4.17 -31.12 9.96
CA PHE A 355 2.99 -31.92 9.61
C PHE A 355 2.32 -31.43 8.32
N PHE A 356 2.21 -30.11 8.11
CA PHE A 356 1.66 -29.54 6.89
C PHE A 356 2.46 -29.93 5.64
N CYS A 357 3.80 -29.80 5.69
CA CYS A 357 4.68 -30.18 4.59
C CYS A 357 4.62 -31.69 4.29
N ARG A 358 4.59 -32.53 5.33
CA ARG A 358 4.44 -33.98 5.17
C ARG A 358 3.09 -34.34 4.54
N TYR A 359 2.01 -33.76 5.03
CA TYR A 359 0.65 -34.06 4.57
C TYR A 359 0.44 -33.67 3.10
N ASN A 360 0.96 -32.51 2.69
CA ASN A 360 0.84 -32.00 1.33
C ASN A 360 2.03 -32.36 0.40
N LYS A 361 3.02 -33.12 0.90
CA LYS A 361 4.26 -33.47 0.19
C LYS A 361 5.01 -32.26 -0.39
N ILE A 362 5.02 -31.15 0.34
CA ILE A 362 5.72 -29.92 -0.07
C ILE A 362 7.16 -29.97 0.43
N ASP A 363 8.12 -29.94 -0.50
CA ASP A 363 9.55 -29.94 -0.17
C ASP A 363 9.95 -28.68 0.65
N PRO A 364 10.66 -28.83 1.78
CA PRO A 364 11.14 -27.71 2.60
C PRO A 364 12.06 -26.71 1.89
N SER A 365 12.57 -27.01 0.70
CA SER A 365 13.28 -26.01 -0.11
C SER A 365 12.38 -24.83 -0.53
N ASN A 366 11.06 -25.02 -0.59
CA ASN A 366 10.16 -23.94 -1.01
C ASN A 366 10.13 -22.75 -0.04
N TYR A 367 10.52 -22.92 1.24
CA TYR A 367 10.63 -21.82 2.20
C TYR A 367 11.61 -20.73 1.74
N THR A 368 12.67 -21.09 1.00
CA THR A 368 13.64 -20.09 0.51
C THR A 368 13.06 -19.20 -0.60
N LYS A 369 11.94 -19.61 -1.22
CA LYS A 369 11.26 -18.85 -2.27
C LYS A 369 10.20 -17.90 -1.72
N TYR A 370 9.97 -17.93 -0.40
CA TYR A 370 9.00 -17.06 0.26
C TYR A 370 9.26 -15.58 -0.02
N GLU A 371 10.52 -15.13 0.05
CA GLU A 371 10.90 -13.73 -0.15
C GLU A 371 10.58 -13.22 -1.56
N THR A 372 10.86 -14.00 -2.59
CA THR A 372 10.66 -13.58 -3.99
C THR A 372 9.26 -13.89 -4.53
N GLY A 373 8.54 -14.81 -3.88
CA GLY A 373 7.32 -15.42 -4.42
C GLY A 373 6.03 -15.06 -3.69
N TYR A 374 6.09 -14.20 -2.67
CA TYR A 374 4.93 -13.82 -1.88
C TYR A 374 4.89 -12.31 -1.64
N GLU A 375 3.74 -11.69 -1.95
CA GLU A 375 3.50 -10.29 -1.67
C GLU A 375 3.11 -10.13 -0.19
N LYS A 376 3.98 -9.47 0.58
CA LYS A 376 3.79 -9.28 2.02
C LYS A 376 2.84 -8.12 2.31
N ARG A 377 1.95 -8.34 3.28
CA ARG A 377 1.11 -7.28 3.86
C ARG A 377 1.95 -6.43 4.80
N ASN A 378 2.09 -5.14 4.49
CA ASN A 378 3.05 -4.24 5.15
C ASN A 378 2.39 -3.15 6.01
N ASN A 379 1.15 -3.37 6.45
CA ASN A 379 0.41 -2.36 7.19
C ASN A 379 0.51 -2.55 8.71
N PHE A 380 1.50 -1.90 9.29
CA PHE A 380 1.74 -1.95 10.73
C PHE A 380 1.12 -0.78 11.48
N VAL A 381 0.18 -0.02 10.89
CA VAL A 381 -0.33 1.22 11.51
C VAL A 381 -0.92 0.96 12.89
N GLY A 382 -1.71 -0.11 13.06
CA GLY A 382 -2.26 -0.51 14.37
C GLY A 382 -1.18 -0.85 15.40
N HIS A 383 -0.18 -1.65 15.01
CA HIS A 383 0.96 -2.00 15.86
C HIS A 383 1.77 -0.78 16.27
N ASN A 384 1.97 0.17 15.35
CA ASN A 384 2.67 1.42 15.61
C ASN A 384 1.93 2.28 16.63
N ILE A 385 0.59 2.38 16.51
CA ILE A 385 -0.22 3.12 17.47
C ILE A 385 -0.13 2.48 18.86
N LEU A 386 -0.27 1.15 18.93
CA LEU A 386 -0.17 0.40 20.19
C LEU A 386 1.19 0.60 20.87
N PHE A 387 2.28 0.43 20.14
CA PHE A 387 3.62 0.62 20.69
C PHE A 387 3.87 2.07 21.10
N LEU A 388 3.39 3.05 20.33
CA LEU A 388 3.49 4.47 20.70
C LEU A 388 2.73 4.74 21.99
N TRP A 389 1.51 4.23 22.12
CA TRP A 389 0.69 4.34 23.33
C TRP A 389 1.38 3.71 24.54
N LEU A 390 1.93 2.50 24.40
CA LEU A 390 2.68 1.82 25.46
C LEU A 390 3.95 2.59 25.86
N SER A 391 4.67 3.12 24.87
CA SER A 391 5.86 3.95 25.12
C SER A 391 5.53 5.26 25.86
N ALA A 392 4.31 5.78 25.68
CA ALA A 392 3.84 6.95 26.41
C ALA A 392 3.51 6.65 27.87
N ASP A 393 3.01 5.45 28.18
CA ASP A 393 2.83 5.03 29.58
C ASP A 393 4.17 4.85 30.30
N LEU A 394 5.23 4.44 29.60
CA LEU A 394 6.60 4.46 30.16
C LEU A 394 7.07 5.89 30.55
N MET A 395 6.58 6.94 29.88
CA MET A 395 6.96 8.33 30.21
C MET A 395 6.51 8.76 31.61
N LYS A 396 5.45 8.16 32.17
CA LYS A 396 4.96 8.46 33.53
C LYS A 396 6.02 8.19 34.60
N PHE A 397 6.97 7.29 34.32
CA PHE A 397 8.08 6.95 35.22
C PHE A 397 9.30 7.90 35.09
N LYS A 398 9.10 9.16 34.66
CA LYS A 398 10.16 10.18 34.44
C LYS A 398 11.23 9.79 33.39
N MET A 399 10.87 8.88 32.48
CA MET A 399 11.76 8.32 31.45
C MET A 399 11.80 9.12 30.14
N VAL A 400 11.66 10.44 30.21
CA VAL A 400 11.72 11.31 29.02
C VAL A 400 13.05 11.11 28.26
N LYS A 401 14.16 10.91 29.00
CA LYS A 401 15.50 10.68 28.43
C LYS A 401 15.61 9.37 27.63
N PHE A 402 15.01 8.27 28.12
CA PHE A 402 15.01 6.99 27.41
C PHE A 402 14.18 7.06 26.13
N LEU A 403 13.03 7.71 26.18
CA LEU A 403 12.18 7.86 25.00
C LEU A 403 12.84 8.78 23.95
N THR A 404 13.48 9.87 24.38
CA THR A 404 14.28 10.70 23.47
C THR A 404 15.45 9.92 22.88
N LEU A 405 16.11 9.05 23.67
CA LEU A 405 17.18 8.19 23.17
C LEU A 405 16.64 7.16 22.17
N PHE A 406 15.52 6.50 22.48
CA PHE A 406 14.88 5.53 21.60
C PHE A 406 14.50 6.17 20.26
N PHE A 407 13.81 7.31 20.26
CA PHE A 407 13.44 7.97 19.01
C PHE A 407 14.64 8.54 18.25
N THR A 408 15.66 9.07 18.92
CA THR A 408 16.88 9.57 18.26
C THR A 408 17.70 8.42 17.67
N VAL A 409 17.90 7.33 18.41
CA VAL A 409 18.59 6.13 17.92
C VAL A 409 17.84 5.50 16.77
N ASN A 410 16.52 5.35 16.86
CA ASN A 410 15.71 4.83 15.74
C ASN A 410 15.75 5.76 14.52
N PHE A 411 15.73 7.08 14.72
CA PHE A 411 15.88 8.05 13.64
C PHE A 411 17.26 7.94 12.97
N ILE A 412 18.33 7.78 13.75
CA ILE A 412 19.71 7.61 13.26
C ILE A 412 19.86 6.27 12.52
N ILE A 413 19.40 5.16 13.11
CA ILE A 413 19.40 3.84 12.48
C ILE A 413 18.62 3.90 11.15
N SER A 414 17.48 4.57 11.12
CA SER A 414 16.68 4.75 9.90
C SER A 414 17.39 5.61 8.84
N MET A 415 18.18 6.62 9.24
CA MET A 415 19.00 7.40 8.31
C MET A 415 20.13 6.58 7.71
N ILE A 416 20.77 5.72 8.53
CA ILE A 416 21.88 4.85 8.12
C ILE A 416 21.38 3.75 7.20
N TRP A 417 20.22 3.15 7.51
CA TRP A 417 19.63 2.08 6.71
C TRP A 417 19.35 2.51 5.26
N ARG A 418 18.93 3.76 5.05
CA ARG A 418 18.67 4.36 3.72
C ARG A 418 19.95 4.73 2.93
N ARG A 419 21.14 4.60 3.53
CA ARG A 419 22.43 4.82 2.87
C ARG A 419 23.12 3.52 2.49
N ILE A 420 22.74 2.41 3.13
CA ILE A 420 23.37 1.09 2.96
C ILE A 420 22.57 0.22 1.98
N PHE A 421 21.28 0.51 1.82
CA PHE A 421 20.37 -0.03 0.80
C PHE A 421 19.61 1.14 0.16
#